data_AF-A0A7C3BFJ0-F1
#
_entry.id   AF-A0A7C3BFJ0-F1
#
_cell.length_a   1.000
_cell.length_b   1.000
_cell.length_c   1.000
_cell.angle_alpha   90.00
_cell.angle_beta   90.00
_cell.angle_gamma   90.00
#
_symmetry.space_group_name_H-M   'P 1'
#
loop_
_entity.id
_entity.type
_entity.pdbx_description
1 polymer ?
#
loop_
_entity_poly.entity_id
_entity_poly.type
_entity_poly.pdbx_seq_one_letter_code
_entity_poly.pdbx_strand_id
1 'polypeptide(L)'
;TPAPSNITLFLFFDENENGLYDGRDTVISDMVITLKDAQNITRGVAPTDREGLVVFYNLEPGDYMLWAMTRPLGYYPTTSYPVAVHIQQGLNVEARLGFASSQAYNHLPLQLRASQP
;
A
#
# COMPACT_ATOMS: atom_id res chain seq x y z
N THR A 1 -2.09 11.19 -28.92
CA THR A 1 -2.04 11.29 -27.44
C THR A 1 -1.91 9.88 -26.89
N PRO A 2 -1.08 9.63 -25.86
CA PRO A 2 -1.04 8.32 -25.20
C PRO A 2 -2.42 7.99 -24.60
N ALA A 3 -2.80 6.71 -24.58
CA ALA A 3 -4.01 6.29 -23.89
C ALA A 3 -3.83 6.50 -22.37
N PRO A 4 -4.80 7.11 -21.67
CA PRO A 4 -4.69 7.34 -20.24
C PRO A 4 -4.54 6.01 -19.51
N SER A 5 -3.67 5.99 -18.50
CA SER A 5 -3.37 4.83 -17.67
C SER A 5 -3.64 5.17 -16.21
N ASN A 6 -4.14 4.22 -15.43
CA ASN A 6 -4.52 4.46 -14.04
C ASN A 6 -3.75 3.53 -13.11
N ILE A 7 -3.43 4.00 -11.90
CA ILE A 7 -3.02 3.13 -10.78
C ILE A 7 -4.18 3.07 -9.79
N THR A 8 -4.59 1.85 -9.43
CA THR A 8 -5.46 1.59 -8.30
C THR A 8 -4.65 0.92 -7.19
N LEU A 9 -4.70 1.47 -5.98
CA LEU A 9 -4.06 0.87 -4.80
C LEU A 9 -5.14 0.50 -3.78
N PHE A 10 -5.11 -0.74 -3.32
CA PHE A 10 -5.99 -1.26 -2.27
C PHE A 10 -5.22 -1.44 -0.96
N LEU A 11 -5.73 -0.85 0.13
CA LEU A 11 -5.14 -0.97 1.45
C LEU A 11 -6.01 -1.82 2.38
N PHE A 12 -5.35 -2.66 3.17
CA PHE A 12 -6.00 -3.52 4.14
C PHE A 12 -5.13 -3.71 5.39
N PHE A 13 -5.78 -3.94 6.53
CA PHE A 13 -5.17 -4.52 7.71
C PHE A 13 -5.06 -6.02 7.49
N ASP A 14 -3.82 -6.50 7.51
CA ASP A 14 -3.44 -7.89 7.33
C ASP A 14 -3.34 -8.54 8.70
N GLU A 15 -4.43 -9.18 9.15
CA GLU A 15 -4.53 -9.70 10.51
C GLU A 15 -3.70 -10.97 10.72
N ASN A 16 -3.41 -11.70 9.64
CA ASN A 16 -2.72 -12.98 9.70
C ASN A 16 -1.28 -12.93 9.15
N GLU A 17 -0.84 -11.74 8.73
CA GLU A 17 0.51 -11.39 8.28
C GLU A 17 0.98 -12.12 7.02
N ASN A 18 0.06 -12.56 6.17
CA ASN A 18 0.40 -13.34 4.98
C ASN A 18 0.62 -12.49 3.71
N GLY A 19 0.41 -11.17 3.78
CA GLY A 19 0.56 -10.23 2.68
C GLY A 19 -0.56 -10.30 1.62
N LEU A 20 -1.62 -11.05 1.89
CA LEU A 20 -2.79 -11.21 1.03
C LEU A 20 -4.01 -10.63 1.74
N TYR A 21 -4.99 -10.16 0.96
CA TYR A 21 -6.30 -9.82 1.51
C TYR A 21 -7.19 -11.05 1.47
N ASP A 22 -7.54 -11.57 2.64
CA ASP A 22 -8.41 -12.72 2.81
C ASP A 22 -9.49 -12.49 3.90
N GLY A 23 -10.22 -13.55 4.25
CA GLY A 23 -11.45 -13.47 5.05
C GLY A 23 -11.28 -12.94 6.48
N ARG A 24 -10.06 -12.74 6.97
CA ARG A 24 -9.80 -12.11 8.27
C ARG A 24 -9.45 -10.63 8.17
N ASP A 25 -9.20 -10.13 6.97
CA ASP A 25 -8.65 -8.80 6.79
C ASP A 25 -9.74 -7.75 6.62
N THR A 26 -9.40 -6.52 7.00
CA THR A 26 -10.30 -5.37 6.88
C THR A 26 -9.66 -4.28 6.02
N VAL A 27 -10.49 -3.51 5.32
CA VAL A 27 -9.99 -2.42 4.47
C VAL A 27 -9.52 -1.23 5.31
N ILE A 28 -8.57 -0.44 4.80
CA ILE A 28 -8.13 0.80 5.45
C ILE A 28 -8.68 2.00 4.67
N SER A 29 -9.69 2.68 5.21
CA SER A 29 -10.20 3.94 4.68
C SER A 29 -9.43 5.16 5.20
N ASP A 30 -9.58 6.29 4.52
CA ASP A 30 -9.07 7.61 4.92
C ASP A 30 -7.55 7.69 5.10
N MET A 31 -6.80 6.72 4.56
CA MET A 31 -5.34 6.70 4.58
C MET A 31 -4.80 7.56 3.43
N VAL A 32 -4.06 8.62 3.73
CA VAL A 32 -3.52 9.51 2.72
C VAL A 32 -2.32 8.88 2.01
N ILE A 33 -2.45 8.71 0.69
CA ILE A 33 -1.42 8.17 -0.19
C ILE A 33 -0.81 9.28 -1.04
N THR A 34 0.52 9.32 -1.10
CA THR A 34 1.29 10.15 -2.03
C THR A 34 1.83 9.30 -3.18
N LEU A 35 1.54 9.69 -4.42
CA LEU A 35 2.13 9.13 -5.63
C LEU A 35 3.31 10.00 -6.08
N LYS A 36 4.49 9.39 -6.25
CA LYS A 36 5.68 10.03 -6.84
C LYS A 36 6.13 9.29 -8.09
N ASP A 37 6.69 10.02 -9.05
CA ASP A 37 7.34 9.42 -10.22
C ASP A 37 8.81 9.06 -9.95
N ALA A 38 9.49 8.53 -10.96
CA ALA A 38 10.91 8.18 -10.93
C ALA A 38 11.85 9.35 -10.61
N GLN A 39 11.43 10.60 -10.83
CA GLN A 39 12.19 11.80 -10.47
C GLN A 39 11.86 12.31 -9.06
N ASN A 40 11.12 11.52 -8.27
CA ASN A 40 10.60 11.88 -6.94
C ASN A 40 9.63 13.08 -6.94
N ILE A 41 9.08 13.45 -8.10
CA ILE A 41 8.09 14.53 -8.21
C ILE A 41 6.73 13.97 -7.80
N THR A 42 6.01 14.71 -6.95
CA THR A 42 4.66 14.32 -6.53
C THR A 42 3.68 14.51 -7.68
N ARG A 43 3.00 13.42 -8.06
CA ARG A 43 2.00 13.40 -9.13
C ARG A 43 0.57 13.36 -8.60
N GLY A 44 0.38 12.97 -7.34
CA GLY A 44 -0.92 13.02 -6.69
C GLY A 44 -0.85 12.76 -5.20
N VAL A 45 -1.87 13.26 -4.49
CA VAL A 45 -2.12 12.98 -3.08
C VAL A 45 -3.63 12.76 -2.92
N ALA A 46 -4.03 11.61 -2.39
CA ALA A 46 -5.44 11.29 -2.17
C ALA A 46 -5.60 10.29 -1.02
N PRO A 47 -6.69 10.38 -0.22
CA PRO A 47 -7.03 9.36 0.76
C PRO A 47 -7.62 8.12 0.08
N THR A 48 -7.51 6.97 0.74
CA THR A 48 -8.34 5.80 0.40
C THR A 48 -9.81 6.06 0.71
N ASP A 49 -10.70 5.52 -0.12
CA ASP A 49 -12.15 5.56 0.07
C ASP A 49 -12.62 4.54 1.14
N ARG A 50 -13.94 4.36 1.27
CA ARG A 50 -14.55 3.50 2.28
C ARG A 50 -14.28 2.02 2.02
N GLU A 51 -13.97 1.68 0.78
CA GLU A 51 -13.61 0.37 0.30
C GLU A 51 -12.09 0.13 0.37
N GLY A 52 -11.32 1.10 0.88
CA GLY A 52 -9.86 1.01 1.01
C GLY A 52 -9.10 1.25 -0.28
N LEU A 53 -9.76 1.79 -1.31
CA LEU A 53 -9.17 2.05 -2.63
C LEU A 53 -8.75 3.50 -2.77
N VAL A 54 -7.64 3.73 -3.47
CA VAL A 54 -7.28 5.04 -4.03
C VAL A 54 -6.92 4.86 -5.49
N VAL A 55 -7.37 5.77 -6.34
CA VAL A 55 -7.11 5.72 -7.79
C VAL A 55 -6.45 7.01 -8.26
N PHE A 56 -5.34 6.87 -8.98
CA PHE A 56 -4.66 7.96 -9.69
C PHE A 56 -4.86 7.76 -11.19
N TYR A 57 -5.46 8.75 -11.85
CA TYR A 57 -5.88 8.66 -13.25
C TYR A 57 -4.94 9.39 -14.20
N ASN A 58 -5.00 9.03 -15.48
CA ASN A 58 -4.36 9.75 -16.58
C ASN A 58 -2.83 9.91 -16.42
N LEU A 59 -2.18 8.85 -15.95
CA LEU A 59 -0.74 8.80 -15.75
C LEU A 59 0.00 8.50 -17.06
N GLU A 60 1.16 9.12 -17.24
CA GLU A 60 2.08 8.80 -18.33
C GLU A 60 2.77 7.46 -18.05
N PRO A 61 3.20 6.72 -19.09
CA PRO A 61 4.03 5.53 -18.91
C PRO A 61 5.31 5.85 -18.14
N GLY A 62 5.70 4.97 -17.23
CA GLY A 62 6.88 5.16 -16.39
C GLY A 62 6.77 4.47 -15.04
N ASP A 63 7.80 4.69 -14.21
CA ASP A 63 7.87 4.14 -12.86
C ASP A 63 7.30 5.11 -11.84
N TYR A 64 6.53 4.57 -10.90
CA TYR A 64 5.92 5.31 -9.82
C TYR A 64 6.08 4.59 -8.48
N MET A 65 6.05 5.37 -7.41
CA MET A 65 6.12 4.92 -6.02
C MET A 65 4.96 5.51 -5.22
N LEU A 66 4.22 4.66 -4.51
CA LEU A 66 3.12 5.05 -3.62
C LEU A 66 3.55 4.93 -2.15
N TRP A 67 3.29 5.99 -1.40
CA TRP A 67 3.66 6.14 0.01
C TRP A 67 2.43 6.39 0.87
N ALA A 68 2.26 5.64 1.95
CA ALA A 68 1.32 5.98 3.00
C ALA A 68 1.92 7.11 3.87
N MET A 69 1.29 8.29 3.88
CA MET A 69 1.85 9.46 4.55
C MET A 69 1.94 9.30 6.07
N THR A 70 0.99 8.56 6.66
CA THR A 70 0.96 8.31 8.09
C THR A 70 0.67 6.84 8.33
N ARG A 71 1.72 6.05 8.56
CA ARG A 71 1.54 4.66 9.00
C ARG A 71 0.86 4.67 10.36
N PRO A 72 -0.19 3.86 10.58
CA PRO A 72 -0.81 3.73 11.89
C PRO A 72 0.25 3.35 12.94
N LEU A 73 0.24 4.02 14.09
CA LEU A 73 1.20 3.73 15.16
C LEU A 73 1.04 2.27 15.60
N GLY A 74 2.15 1.53 15.66
CA GLY A 74 2.12 0.11 16.01
C GLY A 74 1.69 -0.79 14.85
N TYR A 75 1.85 -0.36 13.60
CA TYR A 75 1.68 -1.20 12.42
C TYR A 75 2.94 -1.20 11.55
N TYR A 76 3.17 -2.30 10.84
CA TYR A 76 4.22 -2.46 9.83
C TYR A 76 3.66 -3.03 8.54
N PRO A 77 4.27 -2.71 7.37
CA PRO A 77 3.80 -3.25 6.10
C PRO A 77 4.12 -4.74 6.00
N THR A 78 3.16 -5.53 5.54
CA THR A 78 3.32 -6.97 5.23
C THR A 78 3.51 -7.23 3.73
N THR A 79 3.30 -6.20 2.91
CA THR A 79 3.64 -6.17 1.48
C THR A 79 4.85 -5.26 1.23
N SER A 80 5.34 -5.20 -0.01
CA SER A 80 6.41 -4.26 -0.38
C SER A 80 6.02 -2.80 -0.08
N TYR A 81 6.94 -2.08 0.57
CA TYR A 81 6.75 -0.68 0.93
C TYR A 81 8.03 0.14 0.71
N PRO A 82 7.95 1.32 0.05
CA PRO A 82 6.78 1.85 -0.66
C PRO A 82 6.37 0.95 -1.82
N VAL A 83 5.14 1.11 -2.32
CA VAL A 83 4.64 0.29 -3.42
C VAL A 83 5.21 0.84 -4.73
N ALA A 84 6.04 0.04 -5.40
CA ALA A 84 6.59 0.38 -6.72
C ALA A 84 5.72 -0.22 -7.82
N VAL A 85 5.41 0.57 -8.85
CA VAL A 85 4.62 0.14 -10.01
C VAL A 85 5.20 0.72 -11.29
N HIS A 86 5.15 -0.07 -12.36
CA HIS A 86 5.54 0.34 -13.70
C HIS A 86 4.31 0.40 -14.60
N ILE A 87 4.05 1.56 -15.19
CA ILE A 87 2.95 1.77 -16.12
C ILE A 87 3.48 1.70 -17.56
N GLN A 88 2.84 0.85 -18.37
CA GLN A 88 2.99 0.85 -19.82
C GLN A 88 1.83 1.61 -20.46
N GLN A 89 2.01 2.09 -21.69
CA GLN A 89 1.01 2.90 -22.38
C GLN A 89 -0.36 2.21 -22.48
N GLY A 90 -1.38 2.87 -21.91
CA GLY A 90 -2.78 2.42 -21.95
C GLY A 90 -3.11 1.28 -20.98
N LEU A 91 -2.23 0.98 -20.02
CA LEU A 91 -2.42 -0.09 -19.06
C LEU A 91 -2.85 0.44 -17.69
N ASN A 92 -3.94 -0.10 -17.15
CA ASN A 92 -4.30 0.11 -15.75
C ASN A 92 -3.55 -0.90 -14.87
N VAL A 93 -2.98 -0.42 -13.77
CA VAL A 93 -2.25 -1.24 -12.80
C VAL A 93 -2.99 -1.27 -11.49
N GLU A 94 -3.15 -2.47 -10.94
CA GLU A 94 -3.68 -2.69 -9.59
C GLU A 94 -2.54 -3.10 -8.67
N ALA A 95 -2.49 -2.50 -7.49
CA ALA A 95 -1.51 -2.81 -6.46
C ALA A 95 -2.18 -2.93 -5.09
N ARG A 96 -1.45 -3.52 -4.13
CA ARG A 96 -1.94 -3.79 -2.78
C ARG A 96 -0.93 -3.36 -1.72
N LEU A 97 -1.43 -2.87 -0.59
CA LEU A 97 -0.62 -2.48 0.55
C LEU A 97 -1.26 -2.98 1.86
N GLY A 98 -0.68 -4.03 2.43
CA GLY A 98 -1.12 -4.64 3.68
C GLY A 98 -0.34 -4.11 4.89
N PHE A 99 -1.01 -3.95 6.03
CA PHE A 99 -0.38 -3.60 7.31
C PHE A 99 -0.83 -4.52 8.44
N ALA A 100 0.11 -5.07 9.21
CA ALA A 100 -0.18 -5.85 10.41
C ALA A 100 0.17 -5.07 11.68
N SER A 101 -0.51 -5.38 12.80
CA SER A 101 -0.24 -4.76 14.10
C SER A 101 0.98 -5.38 14.77
N SER A 102 1.92 -4.55 15.22
CA SER A 102 3.04 -4.97 16.06
C SER A 102 2.63 -5.40 17.48
N GLN A 103 1.35 -5.24 17.87
CA GLN A 103 0.84 -5.67 19.18
C GLN A 103 0.37 -7.13 19.22
N ALA A 104 0.18 -7.80 18.08
CA ALA A 104 -0.06 -9.26 18.03
C ALA A 104 1.09 -10.05 18.71
N TYR A 105 2.27 -9.45 18.85
CA TYR A 105 3.44 -9.98 19.55
C TYR A 105 3.37 -9.97 21.09
N ASN A 106 2.46 -9.20 21.71
CA ASN A 106 2.40 -9.10 23.18
C ASN A 106 1.85 -10.35 23.88
N HIS A 107 1.39 -11.36 23.12
CA HIS A 107 0.95 -12.65 23.65
C HIS A 107 1.94 -13.80 23.39
N LEU A 108 3.09 -13.56 22.75
CA LEU A 108 4.14 -14.57 22.56
C LEU A 108 5.14 -14.60 23.73
N PRO A 109 5.56 -15.80 24.20
CA PRO A 109 6.59 -15.92 25.23
C PRO A 109 7.89 -15.21 24.81
N LEU A 110 8.55 -14.56 25.78
CA LEU A 110 9.79 -13.78 25.57
C LEU A 110 10.91 -14.54 24.83
N GLN A 111 10.92 -15.87 24.91
CA GLN A 111 11.93 -16.73 24.29
C GLN A 111 11.87 -16.78 22.75
N LEU A 112 10.76 -16.37 22.13
CA LEU A 112 10.61 -16.34 20.68
C LEU A 112 10.92 -14.97 20.06
N ARG A 113 11.28 -13.96 20.89
CA ARG A 113 11.52 -12.58 20.44
C ARG A 113 12.94 -12.34 19.88
N ALA A 114 13.88 -13.24 20.12
CA ALA A 114 15.30 -13.04 19.82
C ALA A 114 15.76 -13.66 18.49
N SER A 115 14.83 -14.13 17.65
CA SER A 115 15.16 -15.01 16.52
C SER A 115 14.81 -14.46 15.15
N GLN A 116 14.48 -13.17 15.00
CA GLN A 116 14.20 -12.60 13.67
C GLN A 116 14.77 -11.18 13.53
N PRO A 117 15.27 -10.84 12.32
CA PRO A 117 16.24 -9.76 12.07
C PRO A 117 15.72 -8.34 12.34
#